data_AF-A0A9X2PA41-F1
#
_entry.id   AF-A0A9X2PA41-F1
#
_cell.length_a   1.000
_cell.length_b   1.000
_cell.length_c   1.000
_cell.angle_alpha   90.00
_cell.angle_beta   90.00
_cell.angle_gamma   90.00
#
_symmetry.space_group_name_H-M   'P 1'
#
loop_
_entity.id
_entity.type
_entity.pdbx_description
1 polymer ?
#
loop_
_entity_poly.entity_id
_entity_poly.type
_entity_poly.pdbx_seq_one_letter_code
_entity_poly.pdbx_strand_id
1 'polypeptide(L)'
;MREFIQLWKEGRTRFTNQLANIKQEDLSKRLGGSPNSAGFLIRHIAEVELLFAKNVFGNLAVKVDAQTLKAGRDTGEWTDLEPLLALVEEAGRQLEIAIASQEDWEEVIETKEFGKKTKAESLGRITTHTAYHAGQLAIILKYGS
;
A
#
# COMPACT_ATOMS: atom_id res chain seq x y z
N MET A 1 -18.80 8.83 -8.51
CA MET A 1 -17.35 8.89 -8.81
C MET A 1 -16.53 9.54 -7.71
N ARG A 2 -16.92 10.71 -7.16
CA ARG A 2 -16.26 11.27 -5.96
C ARG A 2 -16.34 10.34 -4.75
N GLU A 3 -17.41 9.54 -4.64
CA GLU A 3 -17.62 8.63 -3.51
C GLU A 3 -16.52 7.56 -3.41
N PHE A 4 -16.05 7.00 -4.53
CA PHE A 4 -15.00 5.98 -4.52
C PHE A 4 -13.65 6.50 -4.01
N ILE A 5 -13.27 7.72 -4.39
CA ILE A 5 -12.08 8.36 -3.83
C ILE A 5 -12.24 8.59 -2.33
N GLN A 6 -13.42 9.04 -1.87
CA GLN A 6 -13.65 9.26 -0.44
C GLN A 6 -13.62 7.96 0.37
N LEU A 7 -14.22 6.88 -0.16
CA LEU A 7 -14.16 5.57 0.48
C LEU A 7 -12.72 5.04 0.57
N TRP A 8 -11.95 5.16 -0.51
CA TRP A 8 -10.54 4.77 -0.50
C TRP A 8 -9.72 5.64 0.46
N LYS A 9 -9.90 6.97 0.46
CA LYS A 9 -9.22 7.89 1.39
C LYS A 9 -9.52 7.53 2.84
N GLU A 10 -10.78 7.30 3.18
CA GLU A 10 -11.18 6.88 4.52
C GLU A 10 -10.53 5.54 4.88
N GLY A 11 -10.54 4.55 3.99
CA GLY A 11 -9.84 3.28 4.20
C GLY A 11 -8.33 3.46 4.42
N ARG A 12 -7.70 4.36 3.67
CA ARG A 12 -6.28 4.67 3.76
C ARG A 12 -5.90 5.37 5.07
N THR A 13 -6.84 6.02 5.77
CA THR A 13 -6.58 6.60 7.09
C THR A 13 -6.11 5.55 8.10
N ARG A 14 -6.54 4.29 7.94
CA ARG A 14 -6.07 3.18 8.78
C ARG A 14 -4.56 3.02 8.73
N PHE A 15 -3.96 3.28 7.56
CA PHE A 15 -2.52 3.27 7.35
C PHE A 15 -1.86 4.59 7.78
N THR A 16 -2.29 5.73 7.23
CA THR A 16 -1.61 7.02 7.47
C THR A 16 -1.62 7.43 8.94
N ASN A 17 -2.65 7.07 9.69
CA ASN A 17 -2.71 7.36 11.13
C ASN A 17 -1.65 6.58 11.93
N GLN A 18 -1.18 5.42 11.45
CA GLN A 18 -0.07 4.71 12.09
C GLN A 18 1.27 5.42 11.87
N LEU A 19 1.40 6.21 10.79
CA LEU A 19 2.64 6.87 10.41
C LEU A 19 2.86 8.19 11.14
N ALA A 20 1.80 8.79 11.70
CA ALA A 20 1.88 10.13 12.33
C ALA A 20 2.89 10.23 13.49
N ASN A 21 3.12 9.12 14.20
CA ASN A 21 4.00 9.07 15.38
C ASN A 21 5.10 8.00 15.26
N ILE A 22 5.30 7.43 14.07
CA ILE A 22 6.31 6.39 13.88
C ILE A 22 7.72 6.99 13.98
N LYS A 23 8.64 6.24 14.55
CA LYS A 23 10.06 6.56 14.62
C LYS A 23 10.88 5.57 13.82
N GLN A 24 12.09 5.97 13.44
CA GLN A 24 13.01 5.10 12.70
C GLN A 24 13.32 3.79 13.45
N GLU A 25 13.44 3.85 14.78
CA GLU A 25 13.63 2.67 15.66
C GLU A 25 12.47 1.68 15.63
N ASP A 26 11.28 2.10 15.21
CA ASP A 26 10.13 1.22 15.08
C ASP A 26 10.21 0.32 13.85
N LEU A 27 10.99 0.71 12.83
CA LEU A 27 10.97 0.07 11.52
C LEU A 27 11.45 -1.38 11.55
N SER A 28 12.39 -1.71 12.45
CA SER A 28 12.87 -3.08 12.63
C SER A 28 11.94 -3.94 13.49
N LYS A 29 10.95 -3.36 14.17
CA LYS A 29 10.08 -4.11 15.08
C LYS A 29 9.31 -5.20 14.34
N ARG A 30 9.14 -6.33 15.01
CA ARG A 30 8.32 -7.46 14.57
C ARG A 30 7.39 -7.92 15.70
N LEU A 31 6.30 -8.56 15.33
CA LEU A 31 5.40 -9.20 16.30
C LEU A 31 5.83 -10.65 16.53
N GLY A 32 6.59 -10.90 17.59
CA GLY A 32 7.08 -12.25 17.92
C GLY A 32 7.84 -12.88 16.74
N GLY A 33 7.46 -14.09 16.34
CA GLY A 33 8.03 -14.78 15.18
C GLY A 33 7.52 -14.33 13.81
N SER A 34 6.77 -13.23 13.72
CA SER A 34 6.24 -12.71 12.45
C SER A 34 7.37 -12.43 11.46
N PRO A 35 7.25 -12.86 10.19
CA PRO A 35 8.31 -12.67 9.21
C PRO A 35 8.48 -11.20 8.78
N ASN A 36 7.46 -10.36 8.94
CA ASN A 36 7.45 -9.00 8.40
C ASN A 36 7.65 -7.96 9.50
N SER A 37 8.60 -7.06 9.29
CA SER A 37 8.83 -5.86 10.10
C SER A 37 7.88 -4.72 9.76
N ALA A 38 7.82 -3.72 10.64
CA ALA A 38 7.07 -2.49 10.38
C ALA A 38 7.54 -1.79 9.09
N GLY A 39 8.85 -1.66 8.89
CA GLY A 39 9.43 -1.05 7.69
C GLY A 39 9.06 -1.78 6.41
N PHE A 40 9.09 -3.13 6.45
CA PHE A 40 8.62 -3.93 5.32
C PHE A 40 7.16 -3.69 4.98
N LEU A 41 6.26 -3.64 5.98
CA LEU A 41 4.84 -3.41 5.73
C LEU A 41 4.59 -2.02 5.12
N ILE A 42 5.28 -0.99 5.61
CA ILE A 42 5.17 0.38 5.08
C ILE A 42 5.60 0.42 3.62
N ARG A 43 6.77 -0.17 3.31
CA ARG A 43 7.27 -0.29 1.94
C ARG A 43 6.31 -1.06 1.05
N HIS A 44 5.83 -2.21 1.54
CA HIS A 44 4.98 -3.12 0.80
C HIS A 44 3.65 -2.48 0.39
N ILE A 45 3.00 -1.78 1.32
CA ILE A 45 1.76 -1.04 1.03
C ILE A 45 2.00 -0.02 -0.09
N ALA A 46 3.05 0.80 0.02
CA ALA A 46 3.34 1.82 -0.98
C ALA A 46 3.65 1.23 -2.37
N GLU A 47 4.42 0.14 -2.44
CA GLU A 47 4.72 -0.55 -3.70
C GLU A 47 3.45 -1.13 -4.35
N VAL A 48 2.55 -1.71 -3.55
CA VAL A 48 1.28 -2.25 -4.07
C VAL A 48 0.34 -1.12 -4.52
N GLU A 49 0.25 -0.02 -3.79
CA GLU A 49 -0.51 1.17 -4.23
C GLU A 49 -0.02 1.70 -5.59
N LEU A 50 1.30 1.81 -5.78
CA LEU A 50 1.89 2.21 -7.08
C LEU A 50 1.62 1.19 -8.19
N LEU A 51 1.67 -0.12 -7.88
CA LEU A 51 1.33 -1.16 -8.85
C LEU A 51 -0.14 -1.10 -9.27
N PHE A 52 -1.07 -0.82 -8.35
CA PHE A 52 -2.48 -0.61 -8.70
C PHE A 52 -2.66 0.64 -9.55
N ALA A 53 -2.03 1.76 -9.17
CA ALA A 53 -2.07 2.98 -9.96
C ALA A 53 -1.64 2.72 -11.42
N LYS A 54 -0.56 1.98 -11.61
CA LYS A 54 0.00 1.67 -12.93
C LYS A 54 -0.78 0.60 -13.71
N ASN A 55 -0.91 -0.60 -13.13
CA ASN A 55 -1.32 -1.81 -13.85
C ASN A 55 -2.84 -2.02 -13.86
N VAL A 56 -3.57 -1.40 -12.92
CA VAL A 56 -5.02 -1.54 -12.81
C VAL A 56 -5.73 -0.29 -13.30
N PHE A 57 -5.28 0.88 -12.86
CA PHE A 57 -5.92 2.16 -13.18
C PHE A 57 -5.19 2.94 -14.29
N GLY A 58 -4.17 2.35 -14.91
CA GLY A 58 -3.60 2.83 -16.18
C GLY A 58 -2.71 4.07 -16.09
N ASN A 59 -2.22 4.45 -14.91
CA ASN A 59 -1.29 5.56 -14.77
C ASN A 59 0.14 5.12 -15.15
N LEU A 60 0.42 5.11 -16.45
CA LEU A 60 1.69 4.63 -17.02
C LEU A 60 2.91 5.49 -16.68
N ALA A 61 2.71 6.71 -16.18
CA ALA A 61 3.80 7.58 -15.71
C ALA A 61 4.43 7.08 -14.41
N VAL A 62 3.72 6.22 -13.66
CA VAL A 62 4.23 5.63 -12.42
C VAL A 62 5.40 4.71 -12.69
N LYS A 63 6.52 5.00 -12.01
CA LYS A 63 7.66 4.10 -11.89
C LYS A 63 7.57 3.40 -10.54
N VAL A 64 7.62 2.08 -10.56
CA VAL A 64 7.61 1.26 -9.35
C VAL A 64 8.68 0.20 -9.46
N ASP A 65 9.56 0.15 -8.46
CA ASP A 65 10.44 -0.98 -8.22
C ASP A 65 9.88 -1.77 -7.04
N ALA A 66 9.15 -2.84 -7.35
CA ALA A 66 8.42 -3.66 -6.39
C ALA A 66 9.35 -4.62 -5.63
N GLN A 67 10.28 -4.08 -4.83
CA GLN A 67 11.34 -4.82 -4.18
C GLN A 67 10.80 -5.83 -3.14
N THR A 68 9.74 -5.47 -2.41
CA THR A 68 9.12 -6.37 -1.43
C THR A 68 8.47 -7.58 -2.09
N LEU A 69 7.89 -7.39 -3.28
CA LEU A 69 7.26 -8.45 -4.06
C LEU A 69 8.30 -9.33 -4.78
N LYS A 70 9.38 -8.74 -5.29
CA LYS A 70 10.50 -9.48 -5.92
C LYS A 70 11.22 -10.39 -4.92
N ALA A 71 11.49 -9.88 -3.71
CA ALA A 71 12.13 -10.65 -2.66
C ALA A 71 11.19 -11.71 -2.06
N GLY A 72 9.87 -11.46 -2.07
CA GLY A 72 8.84 -12.37 -1.54
C GLY A 72 8.88 -12.57 -0.02
N ARG A 73 9.81 -11.90 0.68
CA ARG A 73 10.00 -11.94 2.12
C ARG A 73 10.68 -10.67 2.59
N ASP A 74 10.56 -10.39 3.89
CA ASP A 74 11.30 -9.31 4.52
C ASP A 74 12.79 -9.67 4.67
N THR A 75 13.64 -8.83 4.11
CA THR A 75 15.11 -8.89 4.16
C THR A 75 15.70 -8.06 5.30
N GLY A 76 14.90 -7.21 5.97
CA GLY A 76 15.34 -6.29 7.01
C GLY A 76 15.98 -5.01 6.48
N GLU A 77 15.86 -4.72 5.18
CA GLU A 77 16.50 -3.58 4.51
C GLU A 77 15.75 -2.24 4.69
N TRP A 78 14.51 -2.28 5.19
CA TRP A 78 13.61 -1.12 5.26
C TRP A 78 13.71 -0.40 6.60
N THR A 79 14.86 0.21 6.89
CA THR A 79 15.17 0.81 8.20
C THR A 79 15.37 2.32 8.20
N ASP A 80 15.20 2.98 7.05
CA ASP A 80 15.24 4.43 6.93
C ASP A 80 13.83 4.99 6.79
N LEU A 81 13.45 5.90 7.68
CA LEU A 81 12.08 6.39 7.78
C LEU A 81 11.74 7.40 6.69
N GLU A 82 12.64 8.33 6.40
CA GLU A 82 12.34 9.43 5.47
C GLU A 82 12.03 8.92 4.05
N PRO A 83 12.84 8.02 3.45
CA PRO A 83 12.54 7.48 2.12
C PRO A 83 11.25 6.65 2.09
N LEU A 84 10.90 5.97 3.20
CA LEU A 84 9.66 5.22 3.30
C LEU A 84 8.44 6.15 3.30
N LEU A 85 8.47 7.23 4.09
CA LEU A 85 7.39 8.20 4.13
C LEU A 85 7.23 8.92 2.78
N ALA A 86 8.33 9.32 2.14
CA ALA A 86 8.30 9.92 0.81
C ALA A 86 7.66 8.98 -0.23
N LEU A 87 7.99 7.68 -0.18
CA LEU A 87 7.37 6.69 -1.07
C LEU A 87 5.87 6.52 -0.79
N VAL A 88 5.45 6.52 0.48
CA VAL A 88 4.04 6.43 0.87
C VAL A 88 3.24 7.64 0.38
N GLU A 89 3.80 8.84 0.47
CA GLU A 89 3.16 10.06 -0.04
C GLU A 89 2.97 9.99 -1.55
N GLU A 90 4.03 9.63 -2.27
CA GLU A 90 3.98 9.49 -3.73
C GLU A 90 2.99 8.39 -4.16
N ALA A 91 2.99 7.24 -3.48
CA ALA A 91 2.07 6.14 -3.75
C ALA A 91 0.60 6.56 -3.60
N GLY A 92 0.29 7.25 -2.50
CA GLY A 92 -1.05 7.78 -2.25
C GLY A 92 -1.48 8.77 -3.33
N ARG A 93 -0.60 9.72 -3.67
CA ARG A 93 -0.89 10.74 -4.69
C ARG A 93 -1.13 10.12 -6.07
N GLN A 94 -0.29 9.17 -6.48
CA GLN A 94 -0.40 8.53 -7.80
C GLN A 94 -1.62 7.63 -7.91
N LEU A 95 -1.96 6.91 -6.83
CA LEU A 95 -3.16 6.09 -6.79
C LEU A 95 -4.43 6.95 -6.82
N GLU A 96 -4.45 8.09 -6.10
CA GLU A 96 -5.57 9.03 -6.16
C GLU A 96 -5.79 9.57 -7.57
N ILE A 97 -4.72 10.01 -8.23
CA ILE A 97 -4.77 10.50 -9.62
C ILE A 97 -5.32 9.41 -10.54
N ALA A 98 -4.85 8.17 -10.39
CA ALA A 98 -5.28 7.06 -11.22
C ALA A 98 -6.75 6.69 -10.97
N ILE A 99 -7.21 6.68 -9.72
CA ILE A 99 -8.63 6.45 -9.39
C ILE A 99 -9.51 7.56 -9.97
N ALA A 100 -9.07 8.81 -9.91
CA ALA A 100 -9.81 9.96 -10.40
C ALA A 100 -9.99 10.00 -11.92
N SER A 101 -9.13 9.30 -12.68
CA SER A 101 -9.21 9.22 -14.13
C SER A 101 -10.08 8.07 -14.65
N GLN A 102 -10.73 7.29 -13.79
CA GLN A 102 -11.54 6.15 -14.22
C GLN A 102 -12.98 6.55 -14.53
N GLU A 103 -13.47 6.11 -15.69
CA GLU A 103 -14.84 6.36 -16.16
C GLU A 103 -15.72 5.10 -16.09
N ASP A 104 -15.20 3.96 -16.57
CA ASP A 104 -15.88 2.66 -16.53
C ASP A 104 -15.37 1.82 -15.36
N TRP A 105 -16.22 1.59 -14.36
CA TRP A 105 -15.87 0.83 -13.15
C TRP A 105 -16.16 -0.67 -13.27
N GLU A 106 -16.93 -1.08 -14.28
CA GLU A 106 -17.26 -2.48 -14.57
C GLU A 106 -16.27 -3.12 -15.55
N GLU A 107 -15.40 -2.31 -16.18
CA GLU A 107 -14.30 -2.80 -17.00
C GLU A 107 -13.48 -3.85 -16.25
N VAL A 108 -13.32 -5.02 -16.88
CA VAL A 108 -12.53 -6.13 -16.35
C VAL A 108 -11.07 -5.96 -16.73
N ILE A 109 -10.22 -5.87 -15.71
CA ILE A 109 -8.77 -5.86 -15.86
C ILE A 109 -8.23 -7.24 -15.49
N GLU A 110 -7.29 -7.73 -16.30
CA GLU A 110 -6.54 -8.96 -16.01
C GLU A 110 -5.09 -8.59 -15.66
N THR A 111 -4.66 -8.98 -14.46
CA THR A 111 -3.26 -8.83 -14.02
C THR A 111 -2.70 -10.18 -13.63
N LYS A 112 -1.38 -10.33 -13.72
CA LYS A 112 -0.69 -11.57 -13.32
C LYS A 112 -0.86 -11.84 -11.82
N GLU A 113 -0.92 -10.79 -11.02
CA GLU A 113 -0.95 -10.84 -9.55
C GLU A 113 -2.36 -11.02 -8.99
N PHE A 114 -3.40 -10.54 -9.67
CA PHE A 114 -4.76 -10.46 -9.11
C PHE A 114 -5.84 -11.17 -9.94
N GLY A 115 -5.47 -11.73 -11.10
CA GLY A 115 -6.40 -12.37 -12.02
C GLY A 115 -7.36 -11.36 -12.67
N LYS A 116 -8.55 -11.83 -13.06
CA LYS A 116 -9.62 -11.03 -13.65
C LYS A 116 -10.49 -10.42 -12.56
N LYS A 117 -10.61 -9.08 -12.58
CA LYS A 117 -11.45 -8.30 -11.66
C LYS A 117 -11.99 -7.07 -12.36
N THR A 118 -13.17 -6.60 -11.97
CA THR A 118 -13.60 -5.26 -12.37
C THR A 118 -12.72 -4.19 -11.69
N LYS A 119 -12.69 -2.98 -12.23
CA LYS A 119 -12.02 -1.84 -11.57
C LYS A 119 -12.61 -1.56 -10.19
N ALA A 120 -13.93 -1.73 -10.01
CA ALA A 120 -14.59 -1.60 -8.71
C ALA A 120 -14.11 -2.66 -7.70
N GLU A 121 -14.05 -3.94 -8.10
CA GLU A 121 -13.50 -5.01 -7.27
C GLU A 121 -12.03 -4.76 -6.92
N SER A 122 -11.27 -4.24 -7.88
CA SER A 122 -9.85 -3.91 -7.70
C SER A 122 -9.67 -2.76 -6.71
N LEU A 123 -10.53 -1.74 -6.74
CA LEU A 123 -10.56 -0.67 -5.74
C LEU A 123 -10.85 -1.22 -4.34
N GLY A 124 -11.83 -2.12 -4.22
CA GLY A 124 -12.12 -2.81 -2.96
C GLY A 124 -10.90 -3.60 -2.45
N ARG A 125 -10.21 -4.30 -3.36
CA ARG A 125 -8.99 -5.06 -3.04
C ARG A 125 -7.86 -4.17 -2.52
N ILE A 126 -7.52 -3.08 -3.19
CA ILE A 126 -6.42 -2.21 -2.71
C ILE A 126 -6.79 -1.52 -1.40
N THR A 127 -8.04 -1.08 -1.24
CA THR A 127 -8.50 -0.43 -0.01
C THR A 127 -8.39 -1.38 1.20
N THR A 128 -8.85 -2.64 1.02
CA THR A 128 -8.80 -3.65 2.07
C THR A 128 -7.40 -4.22 2.31
N HIS A 129 -6.57 -4.33 1.27
CA HIS A 129 -5.15 -4.70 1.40
C HIS A 129 -4.37 -3.68 2.24
N THR A 130 -4.52 -2.38 1.93
CA THR A 130 -3.91 -1.30 2.73
C THR A 130 -4.40 -1.36 4.18
N ALA A 131 -5.70 -1.50 4.41
CA ALA A 131 -6.25 -1.59 5.77
C ALA A 131 -5.78 -2.85 6.53
N TYR A 132 -5.67 -3.99 5.85
CA TYR A 132 -5.22 -5.25 6.42
C TYR A 132 -3.77 -5.14 6.93
N HIS A 133 -2.85 -4.67 6.09
CA HIS A 133 -1.46 -4.48 6.48
C HIS A 133 -1.27 -3.33 7.47
N ALA A 134 -2.10 -2.28 7.40
CA ALA A 134 -2.13 -1.23 8.41
C ALA A 134 -2.51 -1.76 9.81
N GLY A 135 -3.44 -2.71 9.89
CA GLY A 135 -3.77 -3.38 11.14
C GLY A 135 -2.59 -4.19 11.70
N GLN A 136 -1.86 -4.90 10.83
CA GLN A 136 -0.63 -5.60 11.22
C GLN A 136 0.43 -4.61 11.74
N LEU A 137 0.63 -3.50 11.03
CA LEU A 137 1.54 -2.43 11.44
C LEU A 137 1.15 -1.87 12.80
N ALA A 138 -0.14 -1.57 13.04
CA ALA A 138 -0.62 -1.05 14.32
C ALA A 138 -0.28 -1.98 15.50
N ILE A 139 -0.43 -3.30 15.31
CA ILE A 139 -0.09 -4.29 16.34
C ILE A 139 1.43 -4.37 16.56
N ILE A 140 2.24 -4.32 15.49
CA ILE A 140 3.71 -4.29 15.59
C ILE A 140 4.18 -3.03 16.31
N LEU A 141 3.64 -1.86 15.99
CA LEU A 141 4.03 -0.61 16.65
C LEU A 141 3.69 -0.62 18.14
N LYS A 142 2.56 -1.25 18.51
CA LYS A 142 2.09 -1.28 19.90
C LYS A 142 2.76 -2.36 20.75
N TYR A 143 3.08 -3.52 20.19
CA TYR A 143 3.49 -4.70 20.94
C TYR A 143 4.74 -5.39 20.41
N GLY A 144 5.24 -4.96 19.24
CA GLY A 144 6.43 -5.50 18.64
C GLY A 144 7.70 -5.06 19.35
N SER A 145 8.73 -5.88 19.14
CA SER A 145 10.10 -5.68 19.63
C SER A 145 11.07 -5.70 18.45
#